data_AF-A0A2V7U3W9-F1
#
_entry.id   AF-A0A2V7U3W9-F1
#
_cell.length_a   1.000
_cell.length_b   1.000
_cell.length_c   1.000
_cell.angle_alpha   90.00
_cell.angle_beta   90.00
_cell.angle_gamma   90.00
#
_symmetry.space_group_name_H-M   'P 1'
#
loop_
_entity.id
_entity.type
_entity.pdbx_description
1 polymer ?
#
loop_
_entity_poly.entity_id
_entity_poly.type
_entity_poly.pdbx_seq_one_letter_code
_entity_poly.pdbx_strand_id
1 'polypeptide(L)'
;MEPTFQSKKSVRKWERMSEVKGGEDDYFDDEYMLRTQRAVAKAIVKRYRAKREGGDEACMFRRVRVKEGPDQWKVLRQNLKFKWADEELEAFEVRFTLDPETFEFSIKPVPLAWFYDERFVAFLQEFLWKTPPKLGLTPSIAHGGAQFSLSAKTFLQGSLLADDIADKLNHPELSQWIMDWPNPDDRAFRATRERAAAFRRVLESYWAGAFHPAALGVLTPENCYLERGFGPAANPPKGVMDKERGPKGDRRAVFQTNFAFGRAVRMQAQNVHPGYWQSAHPKSEGYQPDQIMRYSEGNLNRLQVAGELHVKSAKVLDPERVPALRDPLEPGMLTGEASWENRAQMGRTSARDYVEALLLDVHRARYLQAHPHVAVRASILQDQLLADGEDTVKKHAGPRALAKLHRAARAWNREESSGRIKDDWIEPETLLWAAWRALPKREKAAVAREIVTAFVERVEQAATVDPRPAARASDPMEWHRHRIHPILWEALAAVPGPRDAARRELESWQARREEYLERRPVFSQTDLVPPWEE
;
A
#
# COMPACT_ATOMS: atom_id res chain seq x y z
N MET A 1 9.12 11.01 -11.63
CA MET A 1 8.25 10.42 -10.58
C MET A 1 6.84 10.92 -10.82
N GLU A 2 5.81 10.12 -10.57
CA GLU A 2 4.46 10.49 -11.01
C GLU A 2 3.92 11.77 -10.33
N PRO A 3 3.50 12.77 -11.14
CA PRO A 3 3.11 14.08 -10.68
C PRO A 3 1.59 14.28 -10.74
N THR A 4 1.10 15.08 -9.82
CA THR A 4 -0.30 15.15 -9.37
C THR A 4 -0.62 16.67 -9.23
N PHE A 5 -1.85 17.25 -9.17
CA PHE A 5 -2.23 18.70 -9.34
C PHE A 5 -2.84 19.69 -8.25
N GLN A 6 -2.12 20.42 -7.35
CA GLN A 6 -2.58 20.92 -6.01
C GLN A 6 -3.58 22.07 -6.10
N SER A 7 -3.54 22.70 -7.25
CA SER A 7 -4.39 23.77 -7.72
C SER A 7 -4.22 23.77 -9.24
N LYS A 8 -5.21 24.25 -10.00
CA LYS A 8 -5.07 24.38 -11.47
C LYS A 8 -3.84 25.21 -11.91
N LYS A 9 -3.23 25.99 -11.00
CA LYS A 9 -1.94 26.69 -11.20
C LYS A 9 -0.73 25.78 -11.00
N SER A 10 -0.74 24.93 -9.97
CA SER A 10 0.29 23.92 -9.71
C SER A 10 0.34 22.89 -10.86
N VAL A 11 -0.82 22.53 -11.42
CA VAL A 11 -0.98 21.66 -12.62
C VAL A 11 -0.17 22.22 -13.78
N ARG A 12 -0.62 23.37 -14.29
CA ARG A 12 -0.04 24.05 -15.45
C ARG A 12 1.42 24.40 -15.28
N LYS A 13 1.88 24.55 -14.03
CA LYS A 13 3.29 24.77 -13.75
C LYS A 13 4.10 23.49 -13.94
N TRP A 14 3.61 22.35 -13.45
CA TRP A 14 4.24 21.06 -13.66
C TRP A 14 4.26 20.69 -15.13
N GLU A 15 3.11 20.71 -15.82
CA GLU A 15 2.97 20.26 -17.22
C GLU A 15 4.13 20.83 -18.06
N ARG A 16 4.22 22.16 -18.08
CA ARG A 16 5.27 22.95 -18.75
C ARG A 16 6.70 22.67 -18.27
N MET A 17 6.92 22.31 -17.00
CA MET A 17 8.26 22.05 -16.48
C MET A 17 8.72 20.62 -16.78
N SER A 18 7.83 19.63 -16.69
CA SER A 18 8.14 18.22 -16.94
C SER A 18 8.46 17.89 -18.40
N GLU A 19 8.05 18.74 -19.35
CA GLU A 19 8.40 18.66 -20.77
C GLU A 19 9.91 18.65 -21.02
N VAL A 20 10.71 19.25 -20.12
CA VAL A 20 12.18 19.34 -20.27
C VAL A 20 12.93 18.40 -19.32
N LYS A 21 14.07 17.88 -19.79
CA LYS A 21 14.94 17.01 -19.00
C LYS A 21 15.48 17.74 -17.76
N GLY A 22 15.10 17.28 -16.57
CA GLY A 22 15.45 17.88 -15.28
C GLY A 22 14.35 18.75 -14.68
N GLY A 23 13.35 19.16 -15.47
CA GLY A 23 12.29 20.06 -14.99
C GLY A 23 11.30 19.44 -14.00
N GLU A 24 11.29 18.10 -13.88
CA GLU A 24 10.63 17.40 -12.76
C GLU A 24 11.26 17.79 -11.41
N ASP A 25 12.60 17.81 -11.33
CA ASP A 25 13.33 18.16 -10.11
C ASP A 25 13.23 19.67 -9.85
N ASP A 26 13.40 20.49 -10.90
CA ASP A 26 13.25 21.96 -10.82
C ASP A 26 11.87 22.38 -10.30
N TYR A 27 10.82 21.57 -10.53
CA TYR A 27 9.48 21.85 -10.01
C TYR A 27 9.43 21.79 -8.48
N PHE A 28 10.06 20.78 -7.88
CA PHE A 28 10.04 20.61 -6.41
C PHE A 28 10.88 21.67 -5.70
N ASP A 29 11.99 22.08 -6.32
CA ASP A 29 12.83 23.18 -5.83
C ASP A 29 12.33 24.58 -6.23
N ASP A 30 11.22 24.67 -6.98
CA ASP A 30 10.66 25.95 -7.41
C ASP A 30 10.18 26.82 -6.25
N GLU A 31 10.45 28.13 -6.35
CA GLU A 31 10.17 29.08 -5.28
C GLU A 31 8.68 29.17 -4.89
N TYR A 32 7.74 28.91 -5.82
CA TYR A 32 6.29 28.85 -5.52
C TYR A 32 5.95 27.63 -4.65
N MET A 33 6.55 26.48 -4.94
CA MET A 33 6.35 25.24 -4.16
C MET A 33 7.01 25.38 -2.79
N LEU A 34 8.28 25.78 -2.73
CA LEU A 34 8.99 25.99 -1.46
C LEU A 34 8.35 27.09 -0.59
N ARG A 35 7.84 28.18 -1.18
CA ARG A 35 7.11 29.24 -0.44
C ARG A 35 5.82 28.70 0.16
N THR A 36 5.08 27.86 -0.58
CA THR A 36 3.85 27.20 -0.09
C THR A 36 4.18 26.20 1.02
N GLN A 37 5.24 25.40 0.88
CA GLN A 37 5.73 24.52 1.96
C GLN A 37 6.06 25.30 3.24
N ARG A 38 6.85 26.37 3.12
CA ARG A 38 7.23 27.23 4.25
C ARG A 38 5.99 27.89 4.89
N ALA A 39 4.97 28.24 4.11
CA ALA A 39 3.72 28.80 4.63
C ALA A 39 2.94 27.80 5.48
N VAL A 40 2.77 26.56 5.00
CA VAL A 40 2.12 25.47 5.76
C VAL A 40 2.90 25.16 7.03
N ALA A 41 4.22 24.96 6.94
CA ALA A 41 5.06 24.70 8.10
C ALA A 41 4.98 25.82 9.17
N LYS A 42 5.03 27.10 8.75
CA LYS A 42 4.86 28.25 9.65
C LYS A 42 3.47 28.31 10.27
N ALA A 43 2.41 28.02 9.50
CA ALA A 43 1.04 28.00 10.01
C ALA A 43 0.82 26.90 11.05
N ILE A 44 1.37 25.70 10.82
CA ILE A 44 1.36 24.59 11.79
C ILE A 44 2.06 25.03 13.09
N VAL A 45 3.27 25.59 13.01
CA VAL A 45 3.99 26.07 14.19
C VAL A 45 3.23 27.17 14.95
N LYS A 46 2.64 28.13 14.24
CA LYS A 46 1.84 29.20 14.86
C LYS A 46 0.60 28.64 15.56
N ARG A 47 -0.15 27.77 14.89
CA ARG A 47 -1.37 27.12 15.43
C ARG A 47 -1.04 26.26 16.64
N TYR A 48 0.07 25.51 16.58
CA TYR A 48 0.53 24.65 17.67
C TYR A 48 0.88 25.44 18.93
N ARG A 49 1.65 26.54 18.80
CA ARG A 49 2.00 27.40 19.94
C ARG A 49 0.76 28.02 20.60
N ALA A 50 -0.13 28.61 19.80
CA ALA A 50 -1.35 29.23 20.31
C ALA A 50 -2.28 28.23 21.01
N LYS A 51 -2.51 27.04 20.43
CA LYS A 51 -3.30 25.99 21.09
C LYS A 51 -2.64 25.48 22.38
N ARG A 52 -1.31 25.32 22.37
CA ARG A 52 -0.54 24.90 23.55
C ARG A 52 -0.59 25.92 24.69
N GLU A 53 -0.51 27.22 24.39
CA GLU A 53 -0.68 28.31 25.36
C GLU A 53 -2.09 28.30 25.96
N GLY A 54 -3.11 27.91 25.19
CA GLY A 54 -4.47 27.68 25.65
C GLY A 54 -4.73 26.32 26.32
N GLY A 55 -3.71 25.50 26.58
CA GLY A 55 -3.85 24.21 27.29
C GLY A 55 -4.50 23.07 26.48
N ASP A 56 -4.53 23.16 25.15
CA ASP A 56 -5.14 22.15 24.27
C ASP A 56 -4.47 20.77 24.39
N GLU A 57 -5.27 19.72 24.66
CA GLU A 57 -4.78 18.35 24.88
C GLU A 57 -4.11 17.72 23.65
N ALA A 58 -4.39 18.20 22.45
CA ALA A 58 -3.69 17.76 21.23
C ALA A 58 -2.23 18.26 21.18
N CYS A 59 -1.81 19.18 22.06
CA CYS A 59 -0.44 19.72 22.11
C CYS A 59 0.53 18.87 22.94
N MET A 60 0.59 17.56 22.65
CA MET A 60 1.36 16.53 23.37
C MET A 60 2.85 16.85 23.58
N PHE A 61 3.48 17.57 22.65
CA PHE A 61 4.92 17.87 22.64
C PHE A 61 5.25 19.26 23.23
N ARG A 62 6.36 19.39 23.97
CA ARG A 62 6.78 20.64 24.63
C ARG A 62 7.01 21.80 23.67
N ARG A 63 7.55 21.53 22.48
CA ARG A 63 7.86 22.57 21.47
C ARG A 63 7.95 21.98 20.07
N VAL A 64 7.71 22.82 19.07
CA VAL A 64 7.93 22.50 17.64
C VAL A 64 8.94 23.47 17.02
N ARG A 65 9.83 22.95 16.19
CA ARG A 65 10.79 23.71 15.36
C ARG A 65 10.68 23.27 13.90
N VAL A 66 10.83 24.21 12.97
CA VAL A 66 11.00 23.91 11.54
C VAL A 66 12.50 23.77 11.26
N LYS A 67 12.88 22.79 10.44
CA LYS A 67 14.20 22.69 9.81
C LYS A 67 14.00 22.44 8.30
N GLU A 68 14.44 23.40 7.49
CA GLU A 68 14.57 23.19 6.04
C GLU A 68 15.81 22.34 5.77
N GLY A 69 15.75 21.45 4.78
CA GLY A 69 16.90 20.66 4.35
C GLY A 69 16.55 19.60 3.30
N PRO A 70 17.56 19.11 2.58
CA PRO A 70 17.39 18.06 1.59
C PRO A 70 16.99 16.72 2.25
N ASP A 71 16.16 15.95 1.56
CA ASP A 71 15.92 14.55 1.89
C ASP A 71 17.02 13.61 1.30
N GLN A 72 16.80 12.30 1.37
CA GLN A 72 17.73 11.30 0.85
C GLN A 72 17.95 11.35 -0.68
N TRP A 73 17.03 11.99 -1.41
CA TRP A 73 17.02 12.24 -2.86
C TRP A 73 17.57 13.63 -3.22
N LYS A 74 17.95 14.43 -2.21
CA LYS A 74 18.37 15.84 -2.29
C LYS A 74 17.24 16.87 -2.47
N VAL A 75 15.98 16.44 -2.50
CA VAL A 75 14.83 17.36 -2.66
C VAL A 75 14.63 18.16 -1.37
N LEU A 76 14.47 19.48 -1.48
CA LEU A 76 14.24 20.35 -0.33
C LEU A 76 12.87 20.09 0.32
N ARG A 77 12.87 19.74 1.61
CA ARG A 77 11.64 19.52 2.40
C ARG A 77 11.59 20.40 3.65
N GLN A 78 10.39 20.68 4.12
CA GLN A 78 10.15 21.29 5.43
C GLN A 78 9.97 20.21 6.50
N ASN A 79 10.89 20.13 7.47
CA ASN A 79 10.85 19.13 8.53
C ASN A 79 10.39 19.78 9.83
N LEU A 80 9.23 19.35 10.35
CA LEU A 80 8.70 19.79 11.64
C LEU A 80 9.15 18.80 12.72
N LYS A 81 10.01 19.25 13.63
CA LYS A 81 10.48 18.46 14.77
C LYS A 81 9.70 18.86 16.02
N PHE A 82 8.83 17.97 16.48
CA PHE A 82 8.06 18.09 17.70
C PHE A 82 8.84 17.40 18.83
N LYS A 83 9.31 18.17 19.82
CA LYS A 83 10.18 17.71 20.90
C LYS A 83 9.40 17.54 22.21
N TRP A 84 9.72 16.47 22.94
CA TRP A 84 9.21 16.16 24.27
C TRP A 84 9.67 17.14 25.35
N ALA A 85 9.15 16.96 26.57
CA ALA A 85 9.52 17.76 27.71
C ALA A 85 10.91 17.39 28.25
N ASP A 86 11.14 16.08 28.34
CA ASP A 86 12.45 15.43 28.34
C ASP A 86 13.14 15.69 26.98
N GLU A 87 14.42 16.06 27.00
CA GLU A 87 15.19 16.33 25.78
C GLU A 87 15.99 15.12 25.28
N GLU A 88 16.10 14.05 26.08
CA GLU A 88 16.73 12.77 25.70
C GLU A 88 15.84 11.93 24.77
N LEU A 89 14.53 12.14 24.83
CA LEU A 89 13.58 11.46 23.94
C LEU A 89 13.65 12.03 22.51
N GLU A 90 13.71 11.13 21.52
CA GLU A 90 13.71 11.51 20.11
C GLU A 90 12.50 12.37 19.73
N ALA A 91 12.75 13.36 18.88
CA ALA A 91 11.70 14.25 18.39
C ALA A 91 10.81 13.50 17.38
N PHE A 92 9.49 13.62 17.53
CA PHE A 92 8.57 13.22 16.47
C PHE A 92 8.78 14.13 15.26
N GLU A 93 9.19 13.54 14.14
CA GLU A 93 9.50 14.26 12.91
C GLU A 93 8.38 14.06 11.87
N VAL A 94 7.80 15.18 11.45
CA VAL A 94 6.90 15.24 10.31
C VAL A 94 7.66 15.88 9.16
N ARG A 95 7.97 15.11 8.11
CA ARG A 95 8.48 15.69 6.87
C ARG A 95 7.32 16.05 5.98
N PHE A 96 7.25 17.32 5.60
CA PHE A 96 6.27 17.84 4.68
C PHE A 96 6.91 18.06 3.31
N THR A 97 6.27 17.54 2.26
CA THR A 97 6.51 18.00 0.90
C THR A 97 5.17 18.34 0.25
N LEU A 98 5.23 19.20 -0.75
CA LEU A 98 4.15 19.32 -1.73
C LEU A 98 4.56 18.36 -2.85
N ASP A 99 3.96 17.17 -2.83
CA ASP A 99 3.73 16.51 -4.11
C ASP A 99 2.72 17.33 -4.89
N PRO A 100 2.68 17.16 -6.21
CA PRO A 100 2.14 18.26 -6.94
C PRO A 100 0.63 18.35 -6.87
N GLU A 101 -0.19 17.38 -6.34
CA GLU A 101 -1.65 17.43 -5.99
C GLU A 101 -1.92 17.51 -4.50
N THR A 102 -1.46 16.49 -3.83
CA THR A 102 -1.67 16.31 -2.43
C THR A 102 -0.48 16.88 -1.69
N PHE A 103 -0.63 17.16 -0.41
CA PHE A 103 0.53 17.27 0.45
C PHE A 103 0.90 15.85 0.90
N GLU A 104 2.20 15.53 0.92
CA GLU A 104 2.67 14.32 1.59
C GLU A 104 3.16 14.64 3.00
N PHE A 105 2.80 13.76 3.94
CA PHE A 105 3.41 13.69 5.25
C PHE A 105 4.16 12.36 5.43
N SER A 106 5.48 12.43 5.55
CA SER A 106 6.26 11.28 6.03
C SER A 106 6.47 11.39 7.53
N ILE A 107 5.80 10.49 8.26
CA ILE A 107 5.92 10.29 9.71
C ILE A 107 6.43 8.87 9.97
N LYS A 108 7.76 8.71 10.03
CA LYS A 108 8.40 7.39 10.22
C LYS A 108 9.66 7.53 11.09
N PRO A 109 9.87 6.67 12.11
CA PRO A 109 8.94 5.67 12.66
C PRO A 109 7.88 6.29 13.59
N VAL A 110 6.75 5.59 13.80
CA VAL A 110 5.74 5.94 14.82
C VAL A 110 5.43 4.68 15.64
N PRO A 111 5.45 4.73 16.98
CA PRO A 111 5.01 3.61 17.80
C PRO A 111 3.53 3.30 17.55
N LEU A 112 3.21 2.04 17.25
CA LEU A 112 1.83 1.59 17.01
C LEU A 112 0.88 1.96 18.17
N ALA A 113 1.41 1.99 19.40
CA ALA A 113 0.68 2.40 20.59
C ALA A 113 0.03 3.79 20.47
N TRP A 114 0.65 4.73 19.76
CA TRP A 114 0.15 6.10 19.64
C TRP A 114 -1.10 6.20 18.76
N PHE A 115 -1.32 5.28 17.83
CA PHE A 115 -2.54 5.25 17.02
C PHE A 115 -3.80 4.86 17.81
N TYR A 116 -3.64 4.34 19.04
CA TYR A 116 -4.73 4.13 19.98
C TYR A 116 -4.99 5.32 20.93
N ASP A 117 -4.13 6.35 20.91
CA ASP A 117 -4.27 7.54 21.74
C ASP A 117 -5.01 8.64 20.98
N GLU A 118 -6.26 8.92 21.38
CA GLU A 118 -7.10 9.93 20.74
C GLU A 118 -6.45 11.33 20.71
N ARG A 119 -5.53 11.64 21.63
CA ARG A 119 -4.78 12.91 21.62
C ARG A 119 -3.82 12.98 20.43
N PHE A 120 -3.24 11.84 20.04
CA PHE A 120 -2.38 11.77 18.85
C PHE A 120 -3.21 11.84 17.56
N VAL A 121 -4.38 11.20 17.52
CA VAL A 121 -5.33 11.34 16.40
C VAL A 121 -5.79 12.80 16.26
N ALA A 122 -6.12 13.46 17.37
CA ALA A 122 -6.48 14.87 17.43
C ALA A 122 -5.32 15.79 16.99
N PHE A 123 -4.07 15.48 17.40
CA PHE A 123 -2.87 16.17 16.94
C PHE A 123 -2.71 16.08 15.42
N LEU A 124 -2.79 14.87 14.85
CA LEU A 124 -2.72 14.66 13.40
C LEU A 124 -3.85 15.45 12.69
N GLN A 125 -5.07 15.41 13.23
CA GLN A 125 -6.22 16.09 12.66
C GLN A 125 -6.09 17.62 12.69
N GLU A 126 -5.73 18.20 13.83
CA GLU A 126 -5.71 19.66 14.04
C GLU A 126 -4.53 20.37 13.40
N PHE A 127 -3.38 19.69 13.29
CA PHE A 127 -2.15 20.28 12.78
C PHE A 127 -1.83 19.79 11.37
N LEU A 128 -1.89 18.48 11.10
CA LEU A 128 -1.45 17.94 9.82
C LEU A 128 -2.59 17.94 8.79
N TRP A 129 -3.79 17.45 9.12
CA TRP A 129 -4.92 17.42 8.16
C TRP A 129 -5.65 18.76 8.00
N LYS A 130 -5.94 19.50 9.08
CA LYS A 130 -6.75 20.74 9.00
C LYS A 130 -5.97 21.99 8.58
N THR A 131 -4.64 22.00 8.62
CA THR A 131 -3.86 23.20 8.29
C THR A 131 -3.66 23.40 6.78
N PRO A 132 -3.29 22.37 5.98
CA PRO A 132 -3.13 22.53 4.53
C PRO A 132 -4.40 23.02 3.80
N PRO A 133 -5.63 22.49 4.05
CA PRO A 133 -6.84 22.99 3.39
C PRO A 133 -7.17 24.45 3.71
N LYS A 134 -6.84 24.92 4.92
CA LYS A 134 -6.98 26.34 5.32
C LYS A 134 -6.00 27.27 4.59
N LEU A 135 -5.03 26.72 3.87
CA LEU A 135 -4.09 27.41 3.00
C LEU A 135 -4.34 27.11 1.51
N GLY A 136 -5.49 26.50 1.18
CA GLY A 136 -5.90 26.21 -0.20
C GLY A 136 -5.35 24.91 -0.79
N LEU A 137 -4.90 23.96 0.04
CA LEU A 137 -4.42 22.64 -0.41
C LEU A 137 -5.48 21.56 -0.20
N THR A 138 -6.00 21.00 -1.30
CA THR A 138 -7.03 19.95 -1.28
C THR A 138 -6.41 18.55 -1.26
N PRO A 139 -6.88 17.59 -0.45
CA PRO A 139 -6.52 16.18 -0.61
C PRO A 139 -7.23 15.57 -1.83
N SER A 140 -6.51 14.82 -2.65
CA SER A 140 -7.06 14.10 -3.81
C SER A 140 -7.04 12.59 -3.62
N ILE A 141 -7.93 11.90 -4.34
CA ILE A 141 -7.95 10.45 -4.52
C ILE A 141 -6.77 10.03 -5.38
N ALA A 142 -6.58 10.68 -6.53
CA ALA A 142 -5.41 10.49 -7.38
C ALA A 142 -4.14 10.73 -6.55
N HIS A 143 -3.42 9.64 -6.30
CA HIS A 143 -2.13 9.62 -5.61
C HIS A 143 -2.11 10.11 -4.15
N GLY A 144 -3.19 9.86 -3.39
CA GLY A 144 -3.30 10.28 -1.99
C GLY A 144 -2.09 9.92 -1.10
N GLY A 145 -1.49 10.93 -0.46
CA GLY A 145 -0.19 10.88 0.24
C GLY A 145 -0.16 10.14 1.59
N ALA A 146 -0.88 9.03 1.74
CA ALA A 146 -1.08 8.30 3.00
C ALA A 146 -0.54 6.86 3.00
N GLN A 147 0.71 6.67 2.54
CA GLN A 147 1.40 5.36 2.58
C GLN A 147 1.89 5.00 4.00
N PHE A 148 1.59 3.81 4.50
CA PHE A 148 2.12 3.33 5.80
C PHE A 148 2.93 2.04 5.69
N SER A 149 3.88 1.88 6.62
CA SER A 149 4.82 0.76 6.66
C SER A 149 4.93 0.22 8.08
N LEU A 150 4.69 -1.07 8.25
CA LEU A 150 4.90 -1.77 9.51
C LEU A 150 6.31 -2.38 9.52
N SER A 151 6.95 -2.49 10.68
CA SER A 151 8.30 -3.04 10.74
C SER A 151 8.32 -4.50 10.28
N ALA A 152 9.35 -4.90 9.54
CA ALA A 152 9.56 -6.29 9.13
C ALA A 152 9.67 -7.22 10.36
N LYS A 153 10.16 -6.69 11.49
CA LYS A 153 10.22 -7.40 12.77
C LYS A 153 8.84 -7.81 13.30
N THR A 154 7.75 -7.21 12.83
CA THR A 154 6.37 -7.64 13.13
C THR A 154 5.98 -8.86 12.30
N PHE A 155 6.24 -8.84 10.98
CA PHE A 155 5.74 -9.86 10.05
C PHE A 155 6.63 -11.11 9.96
N LEU A 156 7.92 -11.01 10.29
CA LEU A 156 8.86 -12.16 10.27
C LEU A 156 8.73 -13.08 11.50
N GLN A 157 7.59 -13.08 12.20
CA GLN A 157 7.30 -13.94 13.36
C GLN A 157 6.21 -14.97 13.03
N GLY A 158 6.36 -16.20 13.54
CA GLY A 158 5.45 -17.31 13.23
C GLY A 158 5.33 -17.52 11.72
N SER A 159 4.11 -17.70 11.21
CA SER A 159 3.78 -17.70 9.78
C SER A 159 3.21 -16.38 9.24
N LEU A 160 3.21 -15.31 10.04
CA LEU A 160 2.41 -14.11 9.77
C LEU A 160 2.64 -13.47 8.37
N LEU A 161 3.89 -13.41 7.89
CA LEU A 161 4.15 -12.91 6.53
C LEU A 161 3.54 -13.80 5.43
N ALA A 162 3.57 -15.12 5.59
CA ALA A 162 2.96 -16.04 4.63
C ALA A 162 1.42 -15.98 4.68
N ASP A 163 0.87 -15.90 5.90
CA ASP A 163 -0.57 -15.79 6.12
C ASP A 163 -1.16 -14.48 5.60
N ASP A 164 -0.49 -13.33 5.81
CA ASP A 164 -0.91 -12.03 5.27
C ASP A 164 -0.82 -11.96 3.73
N ILE A 165 0.15 -12.67 3.11
CA ILE A 165 0.22 -12.80 1.65
C ILE A 165 -0.90 -13.70 1.12
N ALA A 166 -1.19 -14.82 1.80
CA ALA A 166 -2.29 -15.72 1.43
C ALA A 166 -3.68 -15.05 1.63
N ASP A 167 -3.84 -14.24 2.69
CA ASP A 167 -5.01 -13.41 2.96
C ASP A 167 -5.26 -12.43 1.80
N LYS A 168 -4.26 -11.62 1.42
CA LYS A 168 -4.37 -10.68 0.29
C LYS A 168 -4.63 -11.37 -1.05
N LEU A 169 -4.09 -12.58 -1.26
CA LEU A 169 -4.39 -13.39 -2.45
C LEU A 169 -5.84 -13.92 -2.50
N ASN A 170 -6.54 -13.92 -1.36
CA ASN A 170 -7.98 -14.20 -1.25
C ASN A 170 -8.85 -12.93 -1.27
N HIS A 171 -8.25 -11.77 -1.00
CA HIS A 171 -8.92 -10.48 -0.81
C HIS A 171 -8.39 -9.39 -1.79
N PRO A 172 -8.42 -9.61 -3.12
CA PRO A 172 -7.94 -8.61 -4.10
C PRO A 172 -8.82 -7.35 -4.14
N GLU A 173 -9.99 -7.34 -3.50
CA GLU A 173 -10.79 -6.13 -3.32
C GLU A 173 -10.06 -5.03 -2.53
N LEU A 174 -9.02 -5.40 -1.77
CA LEU A 174 -8.26 -4.45 -0.96
C LEU A 174 -7.43 -3.49 -1.80
N SER A 175 -6.96 -3.87 -3.00
CA SER A 175 -6.40 -2.92 -3.97
C SER A 175 -7.51 -2.21 -4.78
N GLN A 176 -8.54 -2.96 -5.17
CA GLN A 176 -9.46 -2.55 -6.25
C GLN A 176 -10.72 -1.81 -5.82
N TRP A 177 -11.28 -2.10 -4.65
CA TRP A 177 -12.69 -1.75 -4.35
C TRP A 177 -12.90 -1.13 -2.97
N ILE A 178 -11.97 -1.37 -2.04
CA ILE A 178 -12.05 -0.88 -0.66
C ILE A 178 -11.15 0.36 -0.44
N MET A 179 -10.81 1.01 -1.54
CA MET A 179 -9.99 2.20 -1.58
C MET A 179 -10.79 3.39 -2.11
N ASP A 180 -10.33 4.58 -1.73
CA ASP A 180 -10.91 5.82 -2.22
C ASP A 180 -10.70 5.95 -3.74
N TRP A 181 -9.51 5.52 -4.22
CA TRP A 181 -9.22 5.18 -5.61
C TRP A 181 -9.24 3.67 -5.79
N PRO A 182 -10.19 3.11 -6.54
CA PRO A 182 -9.98 1.85 -7.25
C PRO A 182 -8.75 1.91 -8.14
N ASN A 183 -7.62 1.43 -7.66
CA ASN A 183 -6.43 1.24 -8.49
C ASN A 183 -6.27 -0.28 -8.73
N PRO A 184 -6.46 -0.78 -9.96
CA PRO A 184 -6.23 -2.17 -10.34
C PRO A 184 -4.88 -2.40 -11.04
N ASP A 185 -4.22 -1.35 -11.54
CA ASP A 185 -2.80 -1.39 -11.94
C ASP A 185 -1.89 -1.74 -10.76
N ASP A 186 -2.40 -1.40 -9.59
CA ASP A 186 -2.07 -1.83 -8.24
C ASP A 186 -2.18 -3.37 -8.06
N ARG A 187 -1.40 -4.10 -8.88
CA ARG A 187 -1.12 -5.55 -8.99
C ARG A 187 -1.58 -6.46 -7.83
N ALA A 188 -2.88 -6.65 -7.71
CA ALA A 188 -3.46 -7.71 -6.90
C ALA A 188 -2.63 -9.00 -7.02
N PHE A 189 -2.34 -9.69 -5.91
CA PHE A 189 -1.58 -10.95 -5.98
C PHE A 189 -2.24 -11.99 -6.92
N ARG A 190 -3.52 -11.78 -7.25
CA ARG A 190 -4.39 -12.55 -8.17
C ARG A 190 -4.56 -11.94 -9.57
N ALA A 191 -3.96 -10.80 -9.90
CA ALA A 191 -4.27 -10.00 -11.10
C ALA A 191 -4.22 -10.77 -12.43
N THR A 192 -3.31 -11.73 -12.57
CA THR A 192 -3.30 -12.69 -13.70
C THR A 192 -3.21 -14.13 -13.18
N ARG A 193 -3.58 -15.11 -14.02
CA ARG A 193 -3.46 -16.55 -13.72
C ARG A 193 -2.02 -16.94 -13.35
N GLU A 194 -1.04 -16.44 -14.08
CA GLU A 194 0.40 -16.72 -13.89
C GLU A 194 0.91 -16.16 -12.57
N ARG A 195 0.49 -14.92 -12.25
CA ARG A 195 0.84 -14.23 -11.00
C ARG A 195 0.23 -14.96 -9.80
N ALA A 196 -1.08 -15.27 -9.85
CA ALA A 196 -1.77 -16.03 -8.81
C ALA A 196 -1.10 -17.40 -8.58
N ALA A 197 -0.76 -18.11 -9.65
CA ALA A 197 -0.06 -19.39 -9.58
C ALA A 197 1.36 -19.25 -9.02
N ALA A 198 2.08 -18.16 -9.30
CA ALA A 198 3.40 -17.91 -8.75
C ALA A 198 3.37 -17.71 -7.23
N PHE A 199 2.43 -16.90 -6.71
CA PHE A 199 2.24 -16.76 -5.27
C PHE A 199 1.87 -18.10 -4.61
N ARG A 200 0.94 -18.87 -5.20
CA ARG A 200 0.56 -20.21 -4.69
C ARG A 200 1.77 -21.14 -4.57
N ARG A 201 2.58 -21.30 -5.62
CA ARG A 201 3.77 -22.17 -5.59
C ARG A 201 4.77 -21.80 -4.48
N VAL A 202 4.98 -20.49 -4.24
CA VAL A 202 5.92 -20.03 -3.20
C VAL A 202 5.35 -20.24 -1.79
N LEU A 203 4.04 -20.05 -1.60
CA LEU A 203 3.32 -20.38 -0.36
C LEU A 203 3.29 -21.89 -0.07
N GLU A 204 3.07 -22.72 -1.08
CA GLU A 204 3.14 -24.19 -0.99
C GLU A 204 4.55 -24.63 -0.58
N SER A 205 5.59 -24.05 -1.20
CA SER A 205 6.99 -24.29 -0.84
C SER A 205 7.29 -23.88 0.61
N TYR A 206 6.70 -22.78 1.08
CA TYR A 206 6.82 -22.35 2.47
C TYR A 206 6.24 -23.37 3.45
N TRP A 207 5.01 -23.81 3.25
CA TRP A 207 4.36 -24.79 4.12
C TRP A 207 4.96 -26.21 3.99
N ALA A 208 5.64 -26.51 2.89
CA ALA A 208 6.49 -27.70 2.77
C ALA A 208 7.80 -27.62 3.60
N GLY A 209 8.17 -26.45 4.14
CA GLY A 209 9.40 -26.24 4.88
C GLY A 209 10.63 -25.90 4.02
N ALA A 210 10.43 -25.55 2.74
CA ALA A 210 11.51 -25.37 1.76
C ALA A 210 12.44 -24.18 2.04
N PHE A 211 12.04 -23.24 2.91
CA PHE A 211 12.86 -22.10 3.32
C PHE A 211 13.51 -22.26 4.70
N HIS A 212 13.28 -23.38 5.39
CA HIS A 212 13.80 -23.59 6.75
C HIS A 212 15.34 -23.77 6.73
N PRO A 213 16.10 -23.30 7.74
CA PRO A 213 17.55 -23.51 7.78
C PRO A 213 18.00 -24.97 7.80
N ALA A 214 17.15 -25.93 8.21
CA ALA A 214 17.43 -27.36 8.06
C ALA A 214 17.29 -27.86 6.60
N ALA A 215 16.70 -27.05 5.71
CA ALA A 215 16.57 -27.30 4.28
C ALA A 215 17.60 -26.51 3.43
N LEU A 216 17.84 -25.25 3.79
CA LEU A 216 18.73 -24.33 3.04
C LEU A 216 20.14 -24.19 3.62
N GLY A 217 20.38 -24.66 4.85
CA GLY A 217 21.52 -24.25 5.65
C GLY A 217 21.26 -22.96 6.43
N VAL A 218 22.17 -22.63 7.34
CA VAL A 218 22.11 -21.36 8.10
C VAL A 218 22.50 -20.21 7.18
N LEU A 219 21.62 -19.21 7.05
CA LEU A 219 21.87 -18.02 6.24
C LEU A 219 22.86 -17.09 6.95
N THR A 220 23.63 -16.31 6.19
CA THR A 220 24.60 -15.32 6.65
C THR A 220 24.37 -13.95 5.96
N PRO A 221 25.01 -12.85 6.41
CA PRO A 221 24.98 -11.57 5.70
C PRO A 221 25.49 -11.64 4.26
N GLU A 222 26.45 -12.53 3.95
CA GLU A 222 26.94 -12.76 2.58
C GLU A 222 25.82 -13.23 1.64
N ASN A 223 24.86 -14.04 2.12
CA ASN A 223 23.68 -14.43 1.35
C ASN A 223 22.85 -13.22 0.92
N CYS A 224 22.66 -12.24 1.81
CA CYS A 224 21.91 -11.01 1.55
C CYS A 224 22.63 -10.12 0.52
N TYR A 225 23.93 -9.91 0.69
CA TYR A 225 24.71 -9.01 -0.18
C TYR A 225 24.88 -9.55 -1.61
N LEU A 226 24.89 -10.88 -1.78
CA LEU A 226 25.01 -11.53 -3.08
C LEU A 226 23.66 -11.93 -3.71
N GLU A 227 22.54 -11.72 -3.00
CA GLU A 227 21.18 -12.21 -3.32
C GLU A 227 21.17 -13.72 -3.67
N ARG A 228 21.75 -14.56 -2.79
CA ARG A 228 21.94 -16.01 -3.01
C ARG A 228 21.48 -16.84 -1.82
N GLY A 229 20.86 -17.99 -2.11
CA GLY A 229 20.43 -18.95 -1.09
C GLY A 229 18.99 -18.76 -0.60
N PHE A 230 18.20 -17.90 -1.25
CA PHE A 230 16.79 -17.65 -0.90
C PHE A 230 15.78 -18.46 -1.75
N GLY A 231 16.22 -19.33 -2.66
CA GLY A 231 15.32 -20.22 -3.40
C GLY A 231 14.80 -21.36 -2.52
N PRO A 232 13.60 -21.92 -2.78
CA PRO A 232 13.08 -23.06 -2.02
C PRO A 232 13.92 -24.32 -2.26
N ALA A 233 14.21 -25.07 -1.19
CA ALA A 233 14.84 -26.38 -1.30
C ALA A 233 13.92 -27.39 -2.01
N ALA A 234 14.45 -28.18 -2.93
CA ALA A 234 13.66 -29.15 -3.70
C ALA A 234 13.12 -30.32 -2.85
N ASN A 235 13.84 -30.71 -1.79
CA ASN A 235 13.51 -31.83 -0.91
C ASN A 235 13.61 -31.40 0.57
N PRO A 236 12.64 -30.62 1.11
CA PRO A 236 12.69 -30.18 2.48
C PRO A 236 12.51 -31.32 3.49
N PRO A 237 13.17 -31.26 4.66
CA PRO A 237 12.95 -32.20 5.75
C PRO A 237 11.54 -32.06 6.33
N LYS A 238 10.87 -33.20 6.57
CA LYS A 238 9.53 -33.22 7.18
C LYS A 238 9.57 -32.73 8.63
N GLY A 239 8.45 -32.16 9.09
CA GLY A 239 8.23 -31.84 10.49
C GLY A 239 8.79 -30.49 10.98
N VAL A 240 9.53 -29.75 10.13
CA VAL A 240 10.07 -28.41 10.44
C VAL A 240 9.04 -27.29 10.41
N MET A 241 7.83 -27.56 9.93
CA MET A 241 6.68 -26.66 9.98
C MET A 241 5.62 -27.18 10.97
N ASP A 242 4.89 -26.25 11.55
CA ASP A 242 3.72 -26.45 12.42
C ASP A 242 2.52 -25.75 11.79
N LYS A 243 1.38 -26.45 11.66
CA LYS A 243 0.16 -25.87 11.09
C LYS A 243 -0.49 -24.82 12.01
N GLU A 244 -0.20 -24.86 13.30
CA GLU A 244 -0.78 -23.93 14.29
C GLU A 244 0.15 -22.76 14.61
N ARG A 245 1.38 -22.72 14.07
CA ARG A 245 2.42 -21.75 14.49
C ARG A 245 3.37 -21.27 13.39
N GLY A 246 3.44 -21.95 12.24
CA GLY A 246 4.44 -21.69 11.20
C GLY A 246 5.75 -22.47 11.42
N PRO A 247 6.93 -21.89 11.11
CA PRO A 247 8.21 -22.58 11.23
C PRO A 247 8.53 -22.98 12.67
N LYS A 248 9.08 -24.18 12.87
CA LYS A 248 9.56 -24.66 14.18
C LYS A 248 11.04 -24.33 14.37
N GLY A 249 11.43 -24.01 15.60
CA GLY A 249 12.82 -23.85 16.01
C GLY A 249 13.02 -22.70 16.99
N ASP A 250 14.27 -22.26 17.11
CA ASP A 250 14.61 -21.04 17.84
C ASP A 250 14.17 -19.78 17.09
N ARG A 251 14.32 -18.60 17.73
CA ARG A 251 13.95 -17.30 17.15
C ARG A 251 14.68 -17.01 15.83
N ARG A 252 15.93 -17.48 15.68
CA ARG A 252 16.71 -17.34 14.45
C ARG A 252 16.14 -18.23 13.34
N ALA A 253 15.80 -19.48 13.62
CA ALA A 253 15.24 -20.41 12.64
C ALA A 253 13.93 -19.89 12.05
N VAL A 254 13.03 -19.37 12.90
CA VAL A 254 11.79 -18.71 12.45
C VAL A 254 12.10 -17.49 11.60
N PHE A 255 12.98 -16.60 12.07
CA PHE A 255 13.38 -15.40 11.33
C PHE A 255 14.01 -15.70 9.97
N GLN A 256 15.00 -16.61 9.90
CA GLN A 256 15.67 -16.98 8.65
C GLN A 256 14.71 -17.63 7.66
N THR A 257 13.79 -18.50 8.14
CA THR A 257 12.74 -19.10 7.29
C THR A 257 11.88 -18.02 6.64
N ASN A 258 11.40 -17.05 7.44
CA ASN A 258 10.54 -15.98 6.96
C ASN A 258 11.29 -14.95 6.10
N PHE A 259 12.57 -14.69 6.39
CA PHE A 259 13.41 -13.77 5.63
C PHE A 259 13.73 -14.35 4.24
N ALA A 260 14.13 -15.62 4.17
CA ALA A 260 14.34 -16.32 2.90
C ALA A 260 13.05 -16.37 2.06
N PHE A 261 11.92 -16.74 2.68
CA PHE A 261 10.61 -16.68 2.04
C PHE A 261 10.28 -15.29 1.50
N GLY A 262 10.52 -14.22 2.26
CA GLY A 262 10.31 -12.85 1.83
C GLY A 262 11.16 -12.46 0.60
N ARG A 263 12.46 -12.80 0.59
CA ARG A 263 13.32 -12.59 -0.59
C ARG A 263 12.88 -13.49 -1.77
N ALA A 264 12.40 -14.70 -1.51
CA ALA A 264 11.87 -15.61 -2.53
C ALA A 264 10.60 -15.06 -3.21
N VAL A 265 9.61 -14.61 -2.44
CA VAL A 265 8.36 -14.01 -2.95
C VAL A 265 8.68 -12.79 -3.83
N ARG A 266 9.62 -11.94 -3.40
CA ARG A 266 10.11 -10.80 -4.18
C ARG A 266 10.59 -11.22 -5.57
N MET A 267 11.46 -12.23 -5.64
CA MET A 267 12.07 -12.67 -6.89
C MET A 267 11.16 -13.52 -7.78
N GLN A 268 10.39 -14.43 -7.18
CA GLN A 268 9.70 -15.52 -7.90
C GLN A 268 8.21 -15.29 -8.13
N ALA A 269 7.57 -14.39 -7.38
CA ALA A 269 6.14 -14.09 -7.52
C ALA A 269 5.87 -12.62 -7.85
N GLN A 270 6.46 -11.67 -7.11
CA GLN A 270 6.16 -10.24 -7.32
C GLN A 270 6.62 -9.69 -8.67
N ASN A 271 7.69 -10.28 -9.23
CA ASN A 271 8.23 -9.94 -10.55
C ASN A 271 7.48 -10.63 -11.72
N VAL A 272 6.54 -11.54 -11.45
CA VAL A 272 5.73 -12.19 -12.50
C VAL A 272 4.60 -11.27 -12.94
N HIS A 273 4.50 -11.08 -14.26
CA HIS A 273 3.54 -10.21 -14.96
C HIS A 273 3.37 -8.87 -14.23
N PRO A 274 4.44 -8.04 -14.21
CA PRO A 274 4.47 -6.86 -13.36
C PRO A 274 3.48 -5.78 -13.80
N GLY A 275 3.31 -5.50 -15.10
CA GLY A 275 2.70 -4.23 -15.54
C GLY A 275 3.54 -3.01 -15.17
N TYR A 276 3.20 -1.84 -15.71
CA TYR A 276 3.90 -0.56 -15.48
C TYR A 276 5.43 -0.64 -15.64
N TRP A 277 5.87 -1.59 -16.44
CA TRP A 277 7.22 -2.12 -16.47
C TRP A 277 8.22 -1.20 -17.14
N GLN A 278 7.75 -0.20 -17.89
CA GLN A 278 8.58 0.80 -18.56
C GLN A 278 8.06 2.24 -18.48
N SER A 279 6.76 2.47 -18.26
CA SER A 279 6.19 3.81 -17.96
C SER A 279 6.81 4.44 -16.70
N ALA A 280 7.20 3.65 -15.71
CA ALA A 280 7.94 4.14 -14.53
C ALA A 280 9.36 4.67 -14.86
N HIS A 281 10.01 4.14 -15.91
CA HIS A 281 11.39 4.47 -16.29
C HIS A 281 11.59 4.40 -17.83
N PRO A 282 10.91 5.24 -18.63
CA PRO A 282 10.93 5.16 -20.09
C PRO A 282 12.32 5.50 -20.65
N LYS A 283 13.09 6.28 -19.89
CA LYS A 283 14.47 6.72 -20.19
C LYS A 283 15.56 5.73 -19.75
N SER A 284 15.21 4.58 -19.13
CA SER A 284 16.21 3.54 -18.78
C SER A 284 16.63 2.74 -20.00
N GLU A 285 17.93 2.64 -20.28
CA GLU A 285 18.46 1.84 -21.39
C GLU A 285 18.27 0.32 -21.20
N GLY A 286 18.10 -0.14 -19.95
CA GLY A 286 17.96 -1.56 -19.59
C GLY A 286 16.70 -1.89 -18.78
N TYR A 287 16.37 -3.18 -18.71
CA TYR A 287 15.31 -3.72 -17.85
C TYR A 287 15.82 -3.87 -16.41
N GLN A 288 15.15 -3.23 -15.45
CA GLN A 288 15.54 -3.21 -14.03
C GLN A 288 14.36 -3.67 -13.16
N PRO A 289 14.16 -5.00 -12.99
CA PRO A 289 12.99 -5.57 -12.29
C PRO A 289 12.93 -5.21 -10.80
N ASP A 290 14.08 -4.91 -10.21
CA ASP A 290 14.25 -4.48 -8.82
C ASP A 290 13.79 -3.03 -8.57
N GLN A 291 13.92 -2.17 -9.58
CA GLN A 291 13.50 -0.76 -9.53
C GLN A 291 12.03 -0.52 -9.83
N ILE A 292 11.31 -1.48 -10.40
CA ILE A 292 9.89 -1.30 -10.75
C ILE A 292 9.11 -0.86 -9.51
N MET A 293 8.67 0.40 -9.53
CA MET A 293 8.07 1.08 -8.39
C MET A 293 6.75 0.41 -8.02
N ARG A 294 6.61 0.12 -6.72
CA ARG A 294 5.56 -0.74 -6.18
C ARG A 294 4.48 0.12 -5.57
N TYR A 295 3.47 0.43 -6.36
CA TYR A 295 2.18 0.83 -5.84
C TYR A 295 1.37 -0.46 -5.57
N SER A 296 0.37 -0.40 -4.68
CA SER A 296 -0.43 -1.53 -4.12
C SER A 296 0.12 -2.33 -2.94
N GLU A 297 0.47 -3.58 -3.18
CA GLU A 297 0.35 -4.68 -2.26
C GLU A 297 1.74 -5.19 -1.86
N GLY A 298 2.13 -4.83 -0.64
CA GLY A 298 3.20 -5.52 0.06
C GLY A 298 4.61 -5.31 -0.52
N ASN A 299 5.23 -4.18 -0.21
CA ASN A 299 6.58 -3.89 -0.68
C ASN A 299 7.67 -4.66 0.12
N LEU A 300 8.17 -5.77 -0.44
CA LEU A 300 9.30 -6.56 0.09
C LEU A 300 10.69 -6.00 -0.22
N ASN A 301 10.84 -4.94 -1.04
CA ASN A 301 12.17 -4.36 -1.35
C ASN A 301 12.88 -3.80 -0.11
N ARG A 302 12.20 -3.72 1.04
CA ARG A 302 12.72 -3.26 2.33
C ARG A 302 13.09 -4.38 3.30
N LEU A 303 13.02 -5.65 2.91
CA LEU A 303 13.59 -6.74 3.71
C LEU A 303 15.12 -6.77 3.55
N GLN A 304 15.81 -5.78 4.13
CA GLN A 304 17.25 -5.54 3.98
C GLN A 304 17.98 -5.54 5.33
N VAL A 305 19.28 -5.83 5.29
CA VAL A 305 20.18 -5.84 6.47
C VAL A 305 21.19 -4.70 6.43
N ALA A 306 21.74 -4.34 7.60
CA ALA A 306 22.82 -3.37 7.69
C ALA A 306 24.00 -3.81 6.81
N GLY A 307 24.60 -2.85 6.10
CA GLY A 307 25.61 -3.08 5.07
C GLY A 307 25.08 -3.40 3.67
N GLU A 308 23.79 -3.70 3.49
CA GLU A 308 23.22 -3.94 2.16
C GLU A 308 23.08 -2.62 1.37
N LEU A 309 23.26 -2.67 0.05
CA LEU A 309 22.96 -1.53 -0.82
C LEU A 309 21.44 -1.33 -0.91
N HIS A 310 20.98 -0.12 -0.62
CA HIS A 310 19.57 0.23 -0.76
C HIS A 310 19.17 0.29 -2.23
N VAL A 311 18.17 -0.52 -2.60
CA VAL A 311 17.72 -0.79 -3.98
C VAL A 311 17.48 0.50 -4.79
N LYS A 312 16.94 1.55 -4.16
CA LYS A 312 16.60 2.80 -4.86
C LYS A 312 17.72 3.83 -4.93
N SER A 313 18.65 3.84 -3.97
CA SER A 313 19.62 4.96 -3.81
C SER A 313 21.06 4.55 -4.05
N ALA A 314 21.34 3.25 -4.23
CA ALA A 314 22.70 2.69 -4.37
C ALA A 314 23.66 3.10 -3.23
N LYS A 315 23.12 3.45 -2.06
CA LYS A 315 23.87 3.76 -0.84
C LYS A 315 23.88 2.56 0.09
N VAL A 316 24.98 2.35 0.80
CA VAL A 316 25.07 1.35 1.88
C VAL A 316 24.16 1.78 3.03
N LEU A 317 23.29 0.87 3.49
CA LEU A 317 22.44 1.07 4.66
C LEU A 317 23.25 0.83 5.95
N ASP A 318 23.07 1.68 6.96
CA ASP A 318 23.70 1.57 8.28
C ASP A 318 25.20 1.13 8.23
N PRO A 319 26.11 1.87 7.55
CA PRO A 319 27.49 1.43 7.29
C PRO A 319 28.35 1.22 8.56
N GLU A 320 27.94 1.79 9.69
CA GLU A 320 28.59 1.59 11.00
C GLU A 320 28.15 0.28 11.69
N ARG A 321 27.13 -0.41 11.17
CA ARG A 321 26.52 -1.62 11.75
C ARG A 321 26.68 -2.86 10.88
N VAL A 322 27.63 -2.86 9.93
CA VAL A 322 27.90 -3.98 9.02
C VAL A 322 28.31 -5.22 9.83
N PRO A 323 27.52 -6.32 9.81
CA PRO A 323 27.86 -7.58 10.49
C PRO A 323 28.99 -8.32 9.75
N ALA A 324 29.64 -9.27 10.44
CA ALA A 324 30.65 -10.11 9.77
C ALA A 324 29.97 -11.06 8.77
N LEU A 325 30.56 -11.18 7.58
CA LEU A 325 29.95 -11.85 6.42
C LEU A 325 29.53 -13.31 6.64
N ARG A 326 30.20 -14.00 7.56
CA ARG A 326 30.03 -15.44 7.85
C ARG A 326 29.26 -15.73 9.13
N ASP A 327 28.86 -14.70 9.88
CA ASP A 327 28.04 -14.91 11.07
C ASP A 327 26.63 -15.40 10.68
N PRO A 328 25.93 -16.17 11.54
CA PRO A 328 24.52 -16.47 11.34
C PRO A 328 23.70 -15.18 11.23
N LEU A 329 22.79 -15.14 10.25
CA LEU A 329 21.90 -14.01 10.03
C LEU A 329 20.87 -13.92 11.18
N GLU A 330 20.89 -12.81 11.92
CA GLU A 330 20.06 -12.60 13.11
C GLU A 330 19.05 -11.43 12.95
N PRO A 331 17.90 -11.43 13.66
CA PRO A 331 16.89 -10.36 13.58
C PRO A 331 17.41 -8.95 13.94
N GLY A 332 18.52 -8.87 14.69
CA GLY A 332 19.18 -7.62 15.04
C GLY A 332 19.91 -6.94 13.88
N MET A 333 20.24 -7.70 12.82
CA MET A 333 20.96 -7.22 11.65
C MET A 333 20.06 -6.48 10.64
N LEU A 334 18.74 -6.57 10.78
CA LEU A 334 17.80 -5.76 9.99
C LEU A 334 18.06 -4.26 10.18
N THR A 335 17.96 -3.50 9.09
CA THR A 335 18.07 -2.03 9.10
C THR A 335 16.89 -1.39 9.85
N GLY A 336 17.05 -0.13 10.26
CA GLY A 336 15.94 0.63 10.87
C GLY A 336 14.74 0.81 9.95
N GLU A 337 14.97 0.88 8.63
CA GLU A 337 13.91 1.04 7.62
C GLU A 337 13.24 -0.28 7.22
N ALA A 338 13.72 -1.43 7.72
CA ALA A 338 13.23 -2.73 7.30
C ALA A 338 11.75 -2.92 7.64
N SER A 339 10.93 -3.03 6.60
CA SER A 339 9.47 -2.95 6.70
C SER A 339 8.73 -3.89 5.74
N TRP A 340 7.56 -4.34 6.19
CA TRP A 340 6.47 -4.79 5.33
C TRP A 340 5.54 -3.59 5.13
N GLU A 341 5.46 -3.09 3.91
CA GLU A 341 4.87 -1.80 3.61
C GLU A 341 3.64 -1.98 2.70
N ASN A 342 2.48 -1.51 3.16
CA ASN A 342 1.26 -1.49 2.38
C ASN A 342 1.17 -0.14 1.65
N ARG A 343 1.39 -0.14 0.33
CA ARG A 343 1.50 1.07 -0.51
C ARG A 343 0.25 1.29 -1.36
N ALA A 344 -0.93 1.06 -0.81
CA ALA A 344 -2.13 1.56 -1.45
C ALA A 344 -2.07 3.10 -1.49
N GLN A 345 -2.27 3.69 -2.68
CA GLN A 345 -2.32 5.14 -2.87
C GLN A 345 -3.66 5.67 -2.35
N MET A 346 -3.76 5.85 -1.02
CA MET A 346 -5.02 6.13 -0.34
C MET A 346 -5.20 7.61 -0.09
N GLY A 347 -6.13 8.25 -0.81
CA GLY A 347 -6.66 9.56 -0.42
C GLY A 347 -7.42 9.46 0.90
N ARG A 348 -6.82 9.87 2.02
CA ARG A 348 -7.50 9.88 3.33
C ARG A 348 -7.97 11.29 3.69
N THR A 349 -9.29 11.48 3.72
CA THR A 349 -9.95 12.76 3.99
C THR A 349 -9.72 13.28 5.42
N SER A 350 -9.54 12.38 6.39
CA SER A 350 -9.25 12.73 7.77
C SER A 350 -8.11 11.91 8.38
N ALA A 351 -7.52 12.42 9.46
CA ALA A 351 -6.55 11.67 10.26
C ALA A 351 -7.21 10.45 10.92
N ARG A 352 -8.51 10.50 11.23
CA ARG A 352 -9.27 9.35 11.75
C ARG A 352 -9.33 8.25 10.68
N ASP A 353 -9.68 8.57 9.45
CA ASP A 353 -9.79 7.57 8.37
C ASP A 353 -8.43 6.98 8.00
N TYR A 354 -7.34 7.74 8.11
CA TYR A 354 -5.97 7.22 8.06
C TYR A 354 -5.67 6.23 9.19
N VAL A 355 -5.98 6.60 10.44
CA VAL A 355 -5.73 5.75 11.62
C VAL A 355 -6.57 4.46 11.57
N GLU A 356 -7.86 4.54 11.25
CA GLU A 356 -8.69 3.34 11.10
C GLU A 356 -8.24 2.46 9.92
N ALA A 357 -7.61 3.01 8.88
CA ALA A 357 -7.00 2.20 7.81
C ALA A 357 -5.82 1.36 8.33
N LEU A 358 -4.91 2.03 9.04
CA LEU A 358 -3.71 1.40 9.59
C LEU A 358 -4.08 0.38 10.68
N LEU A 359 -5.03 0.72 11.54
CA LEU A 359 -5.50 -0.17 12.60
C LEU A 359 -6.21 -1.40 12.04
N LEU A 360 -7.03 -1.28 10.99
CA LEU A 360 -7.64 -2.44 10.33
C LEU A 360 -6.60 -3.47 9.86
N ASP A 361 -5.53 -3.03 9.21
CA ASP A 361 -4.45 -3.94 8.77
C ASP A 361 -3.64 -4.51 9.94
N VAL A 362 -3.39 -3.72 10.99
CA VAL A 362 -2.72 -4.18 12.21
C VAL A 362 -3.56 -5.23 12.95
N HIS A 363 -4.85 -5.00 13.08
CA HIS A 363 -5.78 -5.90 13.74
C HIS A 363 -6.03 -7.13 12.89
N ARG A 364 -6.08 -7.01 11.56
CA ARG A 364 -6.03 -8.18 10.67
C ARG A 364 -4.78 -9.02 10.92
N ALA A 365 -3.59 -8.40 10.93
CA ALA A 365 -2.35 -9.12 11.18
C ALA A 365 -2.34 -9.83 12.56
N ARG A 366 -2.89 -9.22 13.61
CA ARG A 366 -3.09 -9.89 14.91
C ARG A 366 -4.07 -11.06 14.84
N TYR A 367 -5.17 -10.90 14.12
CA TYR A 367 -6.15 -11.97 13.93
C TYR A 367 -5.52 -13.16 13.19
N LEU A 368 -4.77 -12.91 12.11
CA LEU A 368 -4.04 -13.93 11.36
C LEU A 368 -2.95 -14.60 12.21
N GLN A 369 -2.27 -13.85 13.10
CA GLN A 369 -1.31 -14.44 14.04
C GLN A 369 -1.96 -15.40 15.05
N ALA A 370 -3.25 -15.21 15.37
CA ALA A 370 -4.04 -16.12 16.20
C ALA A 370 -4.72 -17.24 15.39
N HIS A 371 -4.86 -17.07 14.07
CA HIS A 371 -5.46 -18.03 13.15
C HIS A 371 -4.53 -18.29 11.94
N PRO A 372 -3.33 -18.87 12.18
CA PRO A 372 -2.34 -19.08 11.13
C PRO A 372 -2.75 -20.17 10.13
N HIS A 373 -1.95 -20.33 9.08
CA HIS A 373 -2.16 -21.28 7.99
C HIS A 373 -3.40 -20.96 7.15
N VAL A 374 -3.45 -19.71 6.66
CA VAL A 374 -4.49 -19.21 5.76
C VAL A 374 -4.45 -19.96 4.42
N ALA A 375 -5.52 -20.70 4.13
CA ALA A 375 -5.66 -21.43 2.88
C ALA A 375 -6.02 -20.49 1.71
N VAL A 376 -5.30 -20.61 0.59
CA VAL A 376 -5.61 -19.86 -0.63
C VAL A 376 -6.82 -20.48 -1.34
N ARG A 377 -7.85 -19.67 -1.61
CA ARG A 377 -9.05 -20.03 -2.38
C ARG A 377 -8.66 -20.33 -3.84
N ALA A 378 -9.06 -21.48 -4.36
CA ALA A 378 -8.72 -21.90 -5.73
C ALA A 378 -9.24 -20.94 -6.81
N SER A 379 -10.47 -20.44 -6.64
CA SER A 379 -11.10 -19.40 -7.45
C SER A 379 -12.07 -18.57 -6.59
N ILE A 380 -12.38 -17.35 -7.04
CA ILE A 380 -13.35 -16.39 -6.47
C ILE A 380 -14.08 -15.67 -7.62
N LEU A 381 -15.27 -15.11 -7.41
CA LEU A 381 -16.03 -14.43 -8.47
C LEU A 381 -15.30 -13.21 -9.06
N GLN A 382 -14.45 -12.55 -8.27
CA GLN A 382 -13.56 -11.48 -8.74
C GLN A 382 -12.54 -11.93 -9.82
N ASP A 383 -12.27 -13.24 -9.98
CA ASP A 383 -11.40 -13.74 -11.07
C ASP A 383 -11.91 -13.29 -12.45
N GLN A 384 -13.24 -13.14 -12.63
CA GLN A 384 -13.88 -12.63 -13.85
C GLN A 384 -13.44 -11.22 -14.26
N LEU A 385 -12.91 -10.43 -13.34
CA LEU A 385 -12.39 -9.07 -13.58
C LEU A 385 -10.86 -9.03 -13.68
N LEU A 386 -10.19 -10.15 -13.36
CA LEU A 386 -8.76 -10.23 -13.14
C LEU A 386 -8.16 -11.32 -14.03
N ALA A 387 -7.84 -12.48 -13.43
CA ALA A 387 -7.27 -13.65 -14.07
C ALA A 387 -8.03 -14.13 -15.32
N ASP A 388 -9.35 -13.90 -15.38
CA ASP A 388 -10.24 -14.31 -16.46
C ASP A 388 -10.84 -13.10 -17.23
N GLY A 389 -10.29 -11.89 -17.05
CA GLY A 389 -10.84 -10.64 -17.61
C GLY A 389 -11.00 -10.65 -19.13
N GLU A 390 -10.04 -11.21 -19.87
CA GLU A 390 -10.13 -11.35 -21.32
C GLU A 390 -11.25 -12.31 -21.75
N ASP A 391 -11.39 -13.44 -21.04
CA ASP A 391 -12.47 -14.41 -21.27
C ASP A 391 -13.84 -13.78 -20.99
N THR A 392 -13.96 -12.96 -19.94
CA THR A 392 -15.15 -12.15 -19.63
C THR A 392 -15.49 -11.15 -20.72
N VAL A 393 -14.53 -10.34 -21.17
CA VAL A 393 -14.73 -9.37 -22.27
C VAL A 393 -15.14 -10.10 -23.56
N LYS A 394 -14.48 -11.22 -23.88
CA LYS A 394 -14.78 -12.04 -25.06
C LYS A 394 -16.17 -12.68 -24.99
N LYS A 395 -16.60 -13.15 -23.80
CA LYS A 395 -17.92 -13.75 -23.53
C LYS A 395 -19.06 -12.73 -23.66
N HIS A 396 -18.88 -11.51 -23.14
CA HIS A 396 -19.98 -10.54 -23.02
C HIS A 396 -19.95 -9.36 -23.99
N ALA A 397 -18.77 -8.89 -24.39
CA ALA A 397 -18.59 -7.82 -25.39
C ALA A 397 -18.13 -8.35 -26.77
N GLY A 398 -17.75 -9.63 -26.85
CA GLY A 398 -17.43 -10.34 -28.08
C GLY A 398 -15.97 -10.20 -28.54
N PRO A 399 -15.48 -11.08 -29.44
CA PRO A 399 -14.08 -11.10 -29.87
C PRO A 399 -13.59 -9.80 -30.52
N ARG A 400 -14.48 -9.02 -31.15
CA ARG A 400 -14.14 -7.72 -31.74
C ARG A 400 -13.78 -6.65 -30.70
N ALA A 401 -14.41 -6.71 -29.52
CA ALA A 401 -14.11 -5.80 -28.41
C ALA A 401 -12.73 -6.13 -27.81
N LEU A 402 -12.46 -7.40 -27.49
CA LEU A 402 -11.15 -7.84 -27.01
C LEU A 402 -10.03 -7.51 -28.01
N ALA A 403 -10.25 -7.77 -29.31
CA ALA A 403 -9.28 -7.39 -30.35
C ALA A 403 -9.06 -5.86 -30.47
N LYS A 404 -10.01 -5.01 -30.05
CA LYS A 404 -9.81 -3.56 -29.95
C LYS A 404 -8.89 -3.23 -28.76
N LEU A 405 -9.06 -3.89 -27.62
CA LEU A 405 -8.21 -3.71 -26.44
C LEU A 405 -6.76 -4.08 -26.74
N HIS A 406 -6.49 -5.27 -27.30
CA HIS A 406 -5.12 -5.66 -27.69
C HIS A 406 -4.47 -4.66 -28.67
N ARG A 407 -5.22 -4.14 -29.66
CA ARG A 407 -4.66 -3.10 -30.56
C ARG A 407 -4.32 -1.80 -29.83
N ALA A 408 -5.15 -1.37 -28.88
CA ALA A 408 -4.89 -0.18 -28.07
C ALA A 408 -3.69 -0.41 -27.13
N ALA A 409 -3.69 -1.53 -26.40
CA ALA A 409 -2.60 -1.95 -25.52
C ALA A 409 -1.26 -2.03 -26.28
N ARG A 410 -1.24 -2.60 -27.49
CA ARG A 410 -0.03 -2.67 -28.32
C ARG A 410 0.48 -1.29 -28.77
N ALA A 411 -0.42 -0.35 -29.04
CA ALA A 411 -0.05 1.02 -29.40
C ALA A 411 0.55 1.72 -28.17
N TRP A 412 -0.17 1.70 -27.05
CA TRP A 412 0.24 2.26 -25.76
C TRP A 412 1.58 1.69 -25.27
N ASN A 413 1.68 0.36 -25.19
CA ASN A 413 2.92 -0.34 -24.81
C ASN A 413 4.10 0.09 -25.70
N ARG A 414 3.89 0.27 -27.00
CA ARG A 414 4.94 0.70 -27.92
C ARG A 414 5.34 2.17 -27.71
N GLU A 415 4.38 3.03 -27.38
CA GLU A 415 4.60 4.45 -27.11
C GLU A 415 5.35 4.66 -25.79
N GLU A 416 4.78 4.21 -24.68
CA GLU A 416 5.36 4.32 -23.32
C GLU A 416 6.72 3.64 -23.18
N SER A 417 6.96 2.56 -23.92
CA SER A 417 8.24 1.86 -23.94
C SER A 417 9.34 2.52 -24.75
N SER A 418 9.05 3.60 -25.48
CA SER A 418 9.89 4.11 -26.57
C SER A 418 10.24 3.02 -27.61
N GLY A 419 9.28 2.17 -27.94
CA GLY A 419 9.37 1.12 -28.96
C GLY A 419 10.02 -0.20 -28.53
N ARG A 420 10.43 -0.32 -27.25
CA ARG A 420 11.05 -1.53 -26.70
C ARG A 420 10.03 -2.67 -26.54
N ILE A 421 8.81 -2.35 -26.11
CA ILE A 421 7.71 -3.29 -25.95
C ILE A 421 6.89 -3.29 -27.24
N LYS A 422 6.61 -4.49 -27.76
CA LYS A 422 5.88 -4.70 -29.03
C LYS A 422 4.66 -5.61 -28.86
N ASP A 423 4.41 -5.99 -27.62
CA ASP A 423 3.41 -6.94 -27.16
C ASP A 423 2.04 -6.28 -27.00
N ASP A 424 0.96 -7.07 -27.11
CA ASP A 424 -0.43 -6.61 -27.01
C ASP A 424 -1.10 -6.99 -25.69
N TRP A 425 -0.30 -7.39 -24.69
CA TRP A 425 -0.71 -7.52 -23.29
C TRP A 425 -1.38 -6.25 -22.75
N ILE A 426 -2.58 -6.42 -22.20
CA ILE A 426 -3.46 -5.37 -21.70
C ILE A 426 -3.14 -5.11 -20.21
N GLU A 427 -2.90 -3.86 -19.83
CA GLU A 427 -2.66 -3.49 -18.42
C GLU A 427 -3.88 -3.85 -17.52
N PRO A 428 -3.68 -4.31 -16.27
CA PRO A 428 -4.74 -4.83 -15.42
C PRO A 428 -5.89 -3.86 -15.14
N GLU A 429 -5.67 -2.55 -14.97
CA GLU A 429 -6.78 -1.58 -14.83
C GLU A 429 -7.65 -1.53 -16.08
N THR A 430 -7.02 -1.41 -17.25
CA THR A 430 -7.72 -1.35 -18.53
C THR A 430 -8.58 -2.61 -18.73
N LEU A 431 -8.04 -3.78 -18.38
CA LEU A 431 -8.77 -5.04 -18.48
C LEU A 431 -9.90 -5.15 -17.44
N LEU A 432 -9.66 -4.77 -16.18
CA LEU A 432 -10.67 -4.81 -15.11
C LEU A 432 -11.87 -3.93 -15.45
N TRP A 433 -11.67 -2.69 -15.89
CA TRP A 433 -12.79 -1.83 -16.23
C TRP A 433 -13.51 -2.27 -17.51
N ALA A 434 -12.78 -2.80 -18.50
CA ALA A 434 -13.42 -3.39 -19.67
C ALA A 434 -14.28 -4.62 -19.32
N ALA A 435 -13.76 -5.51 -18.47
CA ALA A 435 -14.48 -6.68 -17.96
C ALA A 435 -15.68 -6.27 -17.11
N TRP A 436 -15.50 -5.33 -16.17
CA TRP A 436 -16.59 -4.77 -15.37
C TRP A 436 -17.66 -4.17 -16.26
N ARG A 437 -17.33 -3.27 -17.19
CA ARG A 437 -18.31 -2.68 -18.13
C ARG A 437 -19.10 -3.75 -18.87
N ALA A 438 -18.42 -4.80 -19.38
CA ALA A 438 -19.03 -5.91 -20.11
C ALA A 438 -19.96 -6.81 -19.28
N LEU A 439 -19.72 -6.97 -17.97
CA LEU A 439 -20.53 -7.88 -17.14
C LEU A 439 -22.03 -7.49 -17.08
N PRO A 440 -22.94 -8.48 -17.22
CA PRO A 440 -24.37 -8.29 -16.97
C PRO A 440 -24.67 -7.84 -15.54
N LYS A 441 -25.78 -7.11 -15.34
CA LYS A 441 -26.19 -6.59 -14.01
C LYS A 441 -26.20 -7.65 -12.89
N ARG A 442 -26.63 -8.89 -13.20
CA ARG A 442 -26.64 -10.00 -12.23
C ARG A 442 -25.24 -10.47 -11.83
N GLU A 443 -24.30 -10.52 -12.77
CA GLU A 443 -22.91 -10.92 -12.52
C GLU A 443 -22.17 -9.82 -11.75
N LYS A 444 -22.39 -8.53 -12.10
CA LYS A 444 -21.94 -7.37 -11.29
C LYS A 444 -22.41 -7.43 -9.85
N ALA A 445 -23.71 -7.68 -9.64
CA ALA A 445 -24.28 -7.78 -8.30
C ALA A 445 -23.74 -8.97 -7.49
N ALA A 446 -23.39 -10.08 -8.15
CA ALA A 446 -22.77 -11.24 -7.50
C ALA A 446 -21.31 -10.96 -7.09
N VAL A 447 -20.52 -10.33 -7.97
CA VAL A 447 -19.15 -9.90 -7.66
C VAL A 447 -19.13 -8.86 -6.54
N ALA A 448 -20.00 -7.83 -6.61
CA ALA A 448 -20.14 -6.84 -5.54
C ALA A 448 -20.55 -7.46 -4.19
N ARG A 449 -21.37 -8.52 -4.21
CA ARG A 449 -21.77 -9.27 -3.00
C ARG A 449 -20.61 -10.05 -2.39
N GLU A 450 -19.78 -10.69 -3.21
CA GLU A 450 -18.55 -11.33 -2.76
C GLU A 450 -17.62 -10.31 -2.09
N ILE A 451 -17.33 -9.21 -2.79
CA ILE A 451 -16.43 -8.14 -2.31
C ILE A 451 -16.90 -7.56 -0.97
N VAL A 452 -18.17 -7.12 -0.88
CA VAL A 452 -18.69 -6.51 0.36
C VAL A 452 -18.73 -7.54 1.49
N THR A 453 -19.11 -8.79 1.22
CA THR A 453 -19.13 -9.83 2.27
C THR A 453 -17.72 -10.15 2.77
N ALA A 454 -16.73 -10.27 1.88
CA ALA A 454 -15.34 -10.53 2.23
C ALA A 454 -14.72 -9.37 3.04
N PHE A 455 -15.05 -8.12 2.71
CA PHE A 455 -14.58 -6.98 3.48
C PHE A 455 -15.27 -6.84 4.85
N VAL A 456 -16.58 -7.15 4.94
CA VAL A 456 -17.28 -7.22 6.25
C VAL A 456 -16.64 -8.28 7.13
N GLU A 457 -16.40 -9.49 6.60
CA GLU A 457 -15.71 -10.57 7.31
C GLU A 457 -14.34 -10.10 7.84
N ARG A 458 -13.54 -9.41 7.01
CA ARG A 458 -12.24 -8.82 7.41
C ARG A 458 -12.39 -7.84 8.57
N VAL A 459 -13.35 -6.92 8.51
CA VAL A 459 -13.59 -5.89 9.53
C VAL A 459 -14.11 -6.49 10.84
N GLU A 460 -15.08 -7.41 10.77
CA GLU A 460 -15.59 -8.13 11.95
C GLU A 460 -14.47 -8.93 12.63
N GLN A 461 -13.68 -9.69 11.87
CA GLN A 461 -12.56 -10.48 12.40
C GLN A 461 -11.47 -9.57 13.01
N ALA A 462 -11.14 -8.44 12.37
CA ALA A 462 -10.23 -7.45 12.95
C ALA A 462 -10.76 -6.83 14.26
N ALA A 463 -12.05 -6.52 14.33
CA ALA A 463 -12.66 -5.95 15.53
C ALA A 463 -12.57 -6.88 16.76
N THR A 464 -12.57 -8.21 16.56
CA THR A 464 -12.41 -9.18 17.67
C THR A 464 -11.10 -9.03 18.44
N VAL A 465 -10.06 -8.44 17.83
CA VAL A 465 -8.72 -8.25 18.42
C VAL A 465 -8.32 -6.78 18.58
N ASP A 466 -9.28 -5.85 18.42
CA ASP A 466 -9.06 -4.44 18.72
C ASP A 466 -9.13 -4.20 20.24
N PRO A 467 -8.06 -3.64 20.87
CA PRO A 467 -8.06 -3.36 22.31
C PRO A 467 -8.97 -2.17 22.70
N ARG A 468 -9.45 -1.36 21.75
CA ARG A 468 -10.23 -0.15 22.05
C ARG A 468 -11.67 -0.49 22.47
N PRO A 469 -12.22 0.14 23.53
CA PRO A 469 -13.63 -0.01 23.88
C PRO A 469 -14.60 0.34 22.75
N ALA A 470 -14.26 1.37 21.93
CA ALA A 470 -15.09 1.81 20.81
C ALA A 470 -15.26 0.75 19.71
N ALA A 471 -14.31 -0.16 19.53
CA ALA A 471 -14.42 -1.26 18.57
C ALA A 471 -15.36 -2.39 19.04
N ARG A 472 -15.78 -2.35 20.32
CA ARG A 472 -16.82 -3.21 20.89
C ARG A 472 -18.22 -2.59 20.81
N ALA A 473 -18.37 -1.46 20.10
CA ALA A 473 -19.67 -0.94 19.69
C ALA A 473 -20.35 -1.91 18.71
N SER A 474 -21.66 -1.77 18.52
CA SER A 474 -22.48 -2.74 17.78
C SER A 474 -22.28 -2.76 16.26
N ASP A 475 -21.61 -1.77 15.67
CA ASP A 475 -21.34 -1.69 14.22
C ASP A 475 -19.86 -1.37 13.94
N PRO A 476 -18.97 -2.40 13.85
CA PRO A 476 -17.59 -2.22 13.42
C PRO A 476 -17.46 -1.59 12.02
N MET A 477 -18.46 -1.77 11.14
CA MET A 477 -18.41 -1.28 9.77
C MET A 477 -18.64 0.23 9.64
N GLU A 478 -19.15 0.94 10.67
CA GLU A 478 -19.38 2.39 10.62
C GLU A 478 -18.13 3.20 10.19
N TRP A 479 -16.94 2.80 10.67
CA TRP A 479 -15.67 3.45 10.34
C TRP A 479 -15.13 3.10 8.96
N HIS A 480 -15.71 2.08 8.30
CA HIS A 480 -15.18 1.49 7.08
C HIS A 480 -16.15 1.51 5.88
N ARG A 481 -17.46 1.67 6.10
CA ARG A 481 -18.50 1.60 5.05
C ARG A 481 -18.34 2.64 3.93
N HIS A 482 -17.73 3.80 4.21
CA HIS A 482 -17.38 4.81 3.19
C HIS A 482 -16.31 4.36 2.19
N ARG A 483 -15.48 3.37 2.55
CA ARG A 483 -14.31 2.91 1.79
C ARG A 483 -14.71 2.06 0.60
N ILE A 484 -15.76 1.25 0.76
CA ILE A 484 -16.37 0.45 -0.32
C ILE A 484 -16.80 1.40 -1.45
N HIS A 485 -16.31 1.14 -2.65
CA HIS A 485 -16.56 1.98 -3.81
C HIS A 485 -18.07 2.11 -4.14
N PRO A 486 -18.61 3.32 -4.42
CA PRO A 486 -20.05 3.54 -4.66
C PRO A 486 -20.70 2.61 -5.69
N ILE A 487 -19.98 2.29 -6.77
CA ILE A 487 -20.43 1.39 -7.85
C ILE A 487 -20.80 -0.01 -7.34
N LEU A 488 -20.19 -0.49 -6.25
CA LEU A 488 -20.56 -1.80 -5.68
C LEU A 488 -21.91 -1.73 -4.95
N TRP A 489 -22.20 -0.63 -4.25
CA TRP A 489 -23.51 -0.40 -3.67
C TRP A 489 -24.60 -0.27 -4.74
N GLU A 490 -24.29 0.40 -5.85
CA GLU A 490 -25.19 0.52 -7.00
C GLU A 490 -25.45 -0.83 -7.68
N ALA A 491 -24.41 -1.64 -7.88
CA ALA A 491 -24.54 -3.00 -8.41
C ALA A 491 -25.39 -3.90 -7.49
N LEU A 492 -25.20 -3.80 -6.16
CA LEU A 492 -26.01 -4.51 -5.16
C LEU A 492 -27.46 -4.02 -5.10
N ALA A 493 -27.71 -2.72 -5.28
CA ALA A 493 -29.05 -2.16 -5.28
C ALA A 493 -29.83 -2.49 -6.57
N ALA A 494 -29.14 -2.62 -7.71
CA ALA A 494 -29.74 -2.87 -9.02
C ALA A 494 -30.34 -4.28 -9.19
N VAL A 495 -30.05 -5.23 -8.30
CA VAL A 495 -30.53 -6.62 -8.37
C VAL A 495 -30.98 -7.10 -6.99
N PRO A 496 -32.27 -7.47 -6.81
CA PRO A 496 -32.73 -8.11 -5.58
C PRO A 496 -31.94 -9.39 -5.27
N GLY A 497 -31.62 -9.61 -4.00
CA GLY A 497 -30.85 -10.77 -3.56
C GLY A 497 -31.14 -11.14 -2.10
N PRO A 498 -30.49 -12.18 -1.57
CA PRO A 498 -30.76 -12.70 -0.22
C PRO A 498 -30.46 -11.68 0.88
N ARG A 499 -31.09 -11.89 2.04
CA ARG A 499 -30.84 -11.17 3.30
C ARG A 499 -29.56 -11.70 3.97
N ASP A 500 -28.42 -11.25 3.49
CA ASP A 500 -27.08 -11.58 4.00
C ASP A 500 -26.35 -10.34 4.55
N ALA A 501 -25.04 -10.45 4.82
CA ALA A 501 -24.22 -9.34 5.29
C ALA A 501 -24.22 -8.17 4.30
N ALA A 502 -23.87 -8.42 3.03
CA ALA A 502 -23.85 -7.37 2.00
C ALA A 502 -25.19 -6.65 1.83
N ARG A 503 -26.32 -7.35 2.01
CA ARG A 503 -27.65 -6.70 1.97
C ARG A 503 -27.91 -5.80 3.17
N ARG A 504 -27.55 -6.21 4.39
CA ARG A 504 -27.66 -5.35 5.59
C ARG A 504 -26.76 -4.11 5.46
N GLU A 505 -25.55 -4.31 4.97
CA GLU A 505 -24.59 -3.22 4.75
C GLU A 505 -25.06 -2.21 3.72
N LEU A 506 -25.69 -2.66 2.63
CA LEU A 506 -26.33 -1.76 1.66
C LEU A 506 -27.43 -0.93 2.31
N GLU A 507 -28.26 -1.53 3.17
CA GLU A 507 -29.35 -0.83 3.86
C GLU A 507 -28.79 0.23 4.85
N SER A 508 -27.74 -0.11 5.60
CA SER A 508 -27.00 0.82 6.46
C SER A 508 -26.30 1.93 5.67
N TRP A 509 -25.73 1.64 4.49
CA TRP A 509 -25.12 2.64 3.62
C TRP A 509 -26.17 3.60 3.04
N GLN A 510 -27.29 3.08 2.53
CA GLN A 510 -28.37 3.88 1.96
C GLN A 510 -28.98 4.84 2.99
N ALA A 511 -29.11 4.41 4.26
CA ALA A 511 -29.64 5.24 5.34
C ALA A 511 -28.79 6.48 5.67
N ARG A 512 -27.46 6.45 5.39
CA ARG A 512 -26.50 7.54 5.68
C ARG A 512 -25.64 7.87 4.45
N ARG A 513 -26.21 7.75 3.25
CA ARG A 513 -25.48 7.81 1.97
C ARG A 513 -24.62 9.05 1.83
N GLU A 514 -25.21 10.23 2.04
CA GLU A 514 -24.54 11.51 1.84
C GLU A 514 -23.39 11.69 2.86
N GLU A 515 -23.58 11.31 4.13
CA GLU A 515 -22.51 11.32 5.15
C GLU A 515 -21.31 10.42 4.76
N TYR A 516 -21.57 9.27 4.13
CA TYR A 516 -20.50 8.38 3.65
C TYR A 516 -19.82 8.91 2.37
N LEU A 517 -20.53 9.65 1.51
CA LEU A 517 -19.96 10.29 0.32
C LEU A 517 -19.11 11.52 0.70
N GLU A 518 -19.54 12.34 1.66
CA GLU A 518 -18.76 13.46 2.21
C GLU A 518 -17.41 13.03 2.83
N ARG A 519 -17.29 11.77 3.23
CA ARG A 519 -16.04 11.18 3.75
C ARG A 519 -15.06 10.71 2.68
N ARG A 520 -15.43 10.70 1.39
CA ARG A 520 -14.51 10.35 0.29
C ARG A 520 -13.82 11.62 -0.25
N PRO A 521 -12.55 11.56 -0.68
CA PRO A 521 -11.89 12.72 -1.29
C PRO A 521 -12.43 12.96 -2.72
N VAL A 522 -12.01 14.06 -3.35
CA VAL A 522 -12.34 14.33 -4.75
C VAL A 522 -11.43 13.49 -5.66
N PHE A 523 -11.95 12.97 -6.78
CA PHE A 523 -11.19 12.11 -7.71
C PHE A 523 -9.89 12.77 -8.21
N SER A 524 -10.05 13.93 -8.85
CA SER A 524 -8.96 14.79 -9.32
C SER A 524 -9.35 16.26 -9.16
N GLN A 525 -8.36 17.13 -8.98
CA GLN A 525 -8.51 18.59 -9.05
C GLN A 525 -8.43 19.14 -10.50
N THR A 526 -8.15 18.26 -11.47
CA THR A 526 -8.23 18.53 -12.91
C THR A 526 -9.55 18.00 -13.49
N ASP A 527 -9.84 18.33 -14.74
CA ASP A 527 -11.05 17.87 -15.43
C ASP A 527 -10.88 16.43 -15.99
N LEU A 528 -10.12 15.59 -15.27
CA LEU A 528 -9.93 14.15 -15.55
C LEU A 528 -11.19 13.37 -15.17
N VAL A 529 -11.71 12.60 -16.12
CA VAL A 529 -12.80 11.65 -15.90
C VAL A 529 -12.24 10.43 -15.16
N PRO A 530 -12.87 9.94 -14.08
CA PRO A 530 -12.41 8.72 -13.44
C PRO A 530 -12.65 7.50 -14.34
N PRO A 531 -11.78 6.48 -14.29
CA PRO A 531 -11.81 5.35 -15.24
C PRO A 531 -13.06 4.48 -15.12
N TRP A 532 -13.86 4.68 -14.06
CA TRP A 532 -15.16 4.04 -13.82
C TRP A 532 -16.38 4.84 -14.32
N GLU A 533 -16.20 6.07 -14.77
CA GLU A 533 -17.23 6.90 -15.42
C GLU A 533 -17.11 6.92 -16.97
N GLU A 534 -16.00 6.43 -17.52
CA GLU A 534 -15.81 6.14 -18.96
C GLU A 534 -16.67 4.97 -19.48
#